data_AF-A0A0Q6XGY6-F1
#
_entry.id   AF-A0A0Q6XGY6-F1
#
_cell.length_a   1.000
_cell.length_b   1.000
_cell.length_c   1.000
_cell.angle_alpha   90.00
_cell.angle_beta   90.00
_cell.angle_gamma   90.00
#
_symmetry.space_group_name_H-M   'P 1'
#
loop_
_entity.id
_entity.type
_entity.pdbx_description
1 polymer ?
#
loop_
_entity_poly.entity_id
_entity_poly.type
_entity_poly.pdbx_seq_one_letter_code
_entity_poly.pdbx_strand_id
1 'polypeptide(L)'
;MNVTQPGALDALRRTMPEGRQSAGAAPGDLDSALSRIEALLSRMPSATGATAAPRLLEHRASLLATTGASMERQVIELIARLFEIIVSDPGLHPTLRSQLGRLQVSALRIALHDPEMLDRHEHPVWVFMARLVNAASSYPNVSDARLVALLSFSGHLIDDLTVQGQQGAAQYKRGLAALDTFLEGQLHEQQGAARKSIETLLHAEQADQLQQQLSARLSEQLAPVRTTPAIRRFITGAWAKVLATAMLEHGDTSEVTNSYLKALDDLVWSLQPPDHPQSRQRLLAMLPGMLQRLRAGAASIDLPQAERQAVLDDLVVVHTEALKPGGRPAATPDPALTPEEIVRQLREETTLPPVAPVPFSDSLIDLGSMDTVPAALMTDTTAVETEDASDWVNRLAPGVRQRIFLNGRWTQAQLLWRSPRGSYFVYAGEAPDRTHSVTQRALERLRKAELLETVEGHSPIQRAVDALIRRLDNPA
;
A
#
# COMPACT_ATOMS: atom_id res chain seq x y z
N MET A 1 -3.47 26.90 -20.18
CA MET A 1 -2.05 26.90 -20.57
C MET A 1 -1.36 25.86 -19.74
N ASN A 2 -0.58 24.94 -20.33
CA ASN A 2 0.06 23.89 -19.55
C ASN A 2 1.42 24.40 -19.04
N VAL A 3 1.62 24.49 -17.71
CA VAL A 3 2.86 25.00 -17.10
C VAL A 3 4.04 24.06 -17.31
N THR A 4 3.76 22.83 -17.75
CA THR A 4 4.79 21.88 -18.21
C THR A 4 5.44 22.25 -19.53
N GLN A 5 4.88 23.22 -20.28
CA GLN A 5 5.57 23.75 -21.45
C GLN A 5 6.64 24.78 -21.05
N PRO A 6 7.88 24.66 -21.56
CA PRO A 6 8.93 25.62 -21.26
C PRO A 6 8.55 27.03 -21.68
N GLY A 7 8.84 28.01 -20.83
CA GLY A 7 8.53 29.43 -21.06
C GLY A 7 7.09 29.84 -20.74
N ALA A 8 6.28 28.97 -20.12
CA ALA A 8 4.90 29.29 -19.81
C ALA A 8 4.75 30.46 -18.81
N LEU A 9 5.58 30.50 -17.76
CA LEU A 9 5.53 31.63 -16.82
C LEU A 9 6.16 32.89 -17.42
N ASP A 10 7.15 32.77 -18.32
CA ASP A 10 7.72 33.93 -19.02
C ASP A 10 6.72 34.58 -19.99
N ALA A 11 5.93 33.77 -20.71
CA ALA A 11 4.82 34.29 -21.52
C ALA A 11 3.77 35.01 -20.64
N LEU A 12 3.44 34.46 -19.47
CA LEU A 12 2.58 35.12 -18.48
C LEU A 12 3.19 36.41 -17.93
N ARG A 13 4.51 36.43 -17.64
CA ARG A 13 5.23 37.63 -17.18
C ARG A 13 5.04 38.80 -18.15
N ARG A 14 5.11 38.55 -19.46
CA ARG A 14 4.94 39.61 -20.49
C ARG A 14 3.53 40.19 -20.53
N THR A 15 2.53 39.46 -20.01
CA THR A 15 1.15 39.96 -19.90
C THR A 15 0.91 40.78 -18.62
N MET A 16 1.88 40.83 -17.71
CA MET A 16 1.71 41.53 -16.43
C MET A 16 1.79 43.06 -16.59
N PRO A 17 0.93 43.82 -15.87
CA PRO A 17 1.01 45.27 -15.87
C PRO A 17 2.29 45.73 -15.17
N GLU A 18 3.05 46.63 -15.82
CA GLU A 18 4.34 47.13 -15.31
C GLU A 18 4.21 48.00 -14.05
N GLY A 19 2.99 48.38 -13.66
CA GLY A 19 2.73 49.35 -12.60
C GLY A 19 3.02 50.79 -13.02
N ARG A 20 2.30 51.77 -12.47
CA ARG A 20 2.56 53.19 -12.77
C ARG A 20 3.91 53.59 -12.20
N GLN A 21 4.80 54.07 -13.07
CA GLN A 21 6.10 54.61 -12.69
C GLN A 21 5.87 55.92 -11.93
N SER A 22 6.29 56.00 -10.67
CA SER A 22 6.29 57.26 -9.93
C SER A 22 7.35 58.16 -10.54
N ALA A 23 6.94 59.20 -11.27
CA ALA A 23 7.84 60.20 -11.82
C ALA A 23 8.63 60.85 -10.67
N GLY A 24 9.93 60.54 -10.57
CA GLY A 24 10.85 61.18 -9.63
C GLY A 24 11.48 60.30 -8.54
N ALA A 25 11.18 59.00 -8.47
CA ALA A 25 11.91 58.11 -7.56
C ALA A 25 13.29 57.76 -8.13
N ALA A 26 14.37 58.19 -7.47
CA ALA A 26 15.70 57.65 -7.76
C ALA A 26 15.67 56.13 -7.53
N PRO A 27 16.27 55.30 -8.41
CA PRO A 27 16.33 53.87 -8.19
C PRO A 27 16.99 53.63 -6.83
N GLY A 28 16.21 53.08 -5.89
CA GLY A 28 16.73 52.65 -4.60
C GLY A 28 17.46 51.32 -4.76
N ASP A 29 18.25 50.95 -3.78
CA ASP A 29 18.80 49.60 -3.73
C ASP A 29 17.66 48.59 -3.46
N LEU A 30 17.22 47.90 -4.52
CA LEU A 30 16.15 46.90 -4.48
C LEU A 30 16.49 45.79 -3.48
N ASP A 31 17.76 45.41 -3.34
CA ASP A 31 18.20 44.38 -2.40
C ASP A 31 18.04 44.84 -0.94
N SER A 32 18.32 46.12 -0.67
CA SER A 32 18.03 46.75 0.62
C SER A 32 16.52 46.81 0.93
N ALA A 33 15.67 47.07 -0.07
CA ALA A 33 14.21 47.08 0.11
C ALA A 33 13.66 45.68 0.40
N LEU A 34 14.11 44.67 -0.36
CA LEU A 34 13.78 43.27 -0.14
C LEU A 34 14.24 42.80 1.25
N SER A 35 15.46 43.20 1.67
CA SER A 35 16.00 42.89 2.99
C SER A 35 15.16 43.45 4.14
N ARG A 36 14.63 44.67 4.01
CA ARG A 36 13.73 45.27 5.02
C ARG A 36 12.42 44.51 5.11
N ILE A 37 11.85 44.13 3.96
CA ILE A 37 10.61 43.34 3.93
C ILE A 37 10.87 41.98 4.56
N GLU A 38 11.91 41.26 4.16
CA GLU A 38 12.28 39.96 4.74
C GLU A 38 12.45 40.02 6.26
N ALA A 39 13.13 41.05 6.80
CA ALA A 39 13.25 41.26 8.23
C ALA A 39 11.88 41.49 8.92
N LEU A 40 10.94 42.18 8.26
CA LEU A 40 9.57 42.33 8.76
C LEU A 40 8.80 41.00 8.73
N LEU A 41 8.87 40.25 7.63
CA LEU A 41 8.19 38.95 7.50
C LEU A 41 8.75 37.92 8.49
N SER A 42 10.05 37.99 8.80
CA SER A 42 10.72 37.10 9.75
C SER A 42 10.41 37.42 11.22
N ARG A 43 10.05 38.67 11.53
CA ARG A 43 9.71 39.11 12.89
C ARG A 43 8.23 38.95 13.24
N MET A 44 7.37 38.61 12.28
CA MET A 44 5.98 38.33 12.58
C MET A 44 5.85 37.01 13.35
N PRO A 45 5.18 37.00 14.52
CA PRO A 45 4.98 35.77 15.28
C PRO A 45 4.16 34.79 14.43
N SER A 46 4.47 33.50 14.57
CA SER A 46 3.60 32.41 14.12
C SER A 46 2.35 32.38 15.02
N ALA A 47 1.52 33.42 14.96
CA ALA A 47 0.40 33.57 15.87
C ALA A 47 -0.70 32.55 15.50
N THR A 48 -1.04 31.75 16.50
CA THR A 48 -2.24 30.92 16.59
C THR A 48 -3.48 31.74 16.31
N GLY A 49 -4.20 31.41 15.23
CA GLY A 49 -5.49 32.02 14.89
C GLY A 49 -5.47 32.71 13.53
N ALA A 50 -6.56 32.55 12.79
CA ALA A 50 -6.71 32.95 11.40
C ALA A 50 -6.24 34.38 11.07
N THR A 51 -5.70 34.55 9.85
CA THR A 51 -5.34 35.80 9.15
C THR A 51 -4.06 36.48 9.65
N ALA A 52 -2.97 36.65 8.91
CA ALA A 52 -2.68 36.54 7.49
C ALA A 52 -1.22 36.07 7.33
N ALA A 53 -0.93 35.23 6.35
CA ALA A 53 0.46 35.00 5.97
C ALA A 53 1.06 36.34 5.50
N PRO A 54 2.35 36.62 5.73
CA PRO A 54 3.04 37.74 5.10
C PRO A 54 2.75 37.79 3.59
N ARG A 55 2.19 38.90 3.10
CA ARG A 55 1.88 39.08 1.69
C ARG A 55 2.81 40.10 1.07
N LEU A 56 3.70 39.64 0.21
CA LEU A 56 4.54 40.48 -0.66
C LEU A 56 3.68 41.42 -1.51
N LEU A 57 2.42 41.05 -1.79
CA LEU A 57 1.42 41.89 -2.44
C LEU A 57 1.16 43.23 -1.70
N GLU A 58 1.18 43.24 -0.37
CA GLU A 58 0.95 44.44 0.45
C GLU A 58 2.11 45.44 0.34
N HIS A 59 3.33 44.93 0.14
CA HIS A 59 4.54 45.75 -0.02
C HIS A 59 4.93 45.97 -1.49
N ARG A 60 4.15 45.46 -2.44
CA ARG A 60 4.40 45.53 -3.88
C ARG A 60 4.61 46.96 -4.36
N ALA A 61 3.78 47.91 -3.94
CA ALA A 61 3.88 49.30 -4.37
C ALA A 61 5.22 49.93 -3.98
N SER A 62 5.76 49.58 -2.80
CA SER A 62 7.08 50.02 -2.35
C SER A 62 8.21 49.40 -3.17
N LEU A 63 8.09 48.12 -3.55
CA LEU A 63 9.09 47.43 -4.38
C LEU A 63 9.12 47.98 -5.81
N LEU A 64 7.94 48.19 -6.41
CA LEU A 64 7.82 48.77 -7.74
C LEU A 64 8.34 50.21 -7.80
N ALA A 65 8.29 50.96 -6.69
CA ALA A 65 8.84 52.31 -6.61
C ALA A 65 10.38 52.32 -6.52
N THR A 66 11.00 51.22 -6.05
CA THR A 66 12.47 51.13 -5.93
C THR A 66 13.18 50.69 -7.21
N THR A 67 12.47 50.07 -8.17
CA THR A 67 13.05 49.64 -9.46
C THR A 67 12.54 50.48 -10.64
N GLY A 68 13.46 50.83 -11.55
CA GLY A 68 13.13 51.50 -12.82
C GLY A 68 12.90 50.53 -13.99
N ALA A 69 13.32 49.27 -13.89
CA ALA A 69 13.34 48.33 -15.00
C ALA A 69 11.96 47.66 -15.22
N SER A 70 11.43 47.74 -16.45
CA SER A 70 10.15 47.10 -16.82
C SER A 70 10.16 45.58 -16.54
N MET A 71 11.26 44.90 -16.90
CA MET A 71 11.48 43.47 -16.66
C MET A 71 11.30 43.09 -15.18
N GLU A 72 12.03 43.75 -14.28
CA GLU A 72 12.00 43.49 -12.84
C GLU A 72 10.60 43.71 -12.27
N ARG A 73 9.92 44.78 -12.68
CA ARG A 73 8.55 45.09 -12.26
C ARG A 73 7.55 44.01 -12.66
N GLN A 74 7.69 43.45 -13.85
CA GLN A 74 6.85 42.34 -14.31
C GLN A 74 7.10 41.05 -13.53
N VAL A 75 8.35 40.71 -13.18
CA VAL A 75 8.60 39.52 -12.35
C VAL A 75 8.15 39.72 -10.89
N ILE A 76 8.34 40.92 -10.32
CA ILE A 76 7.77 41.26 -8.99
C ILE A 76 6.25 41.02 -8.99
N GLU A 77 5.56 41.49 -10.04
CA GLU A 77 4.11 41.34 -10.15
C GLU A 77 3.67 39.88 -10.30
N LEU A 78 4.32 39.14 -11.21
CA LEU A 78 4.00 37.73 -11.44
C LEU A 78 4.20 36.90 -10.16
N ILE A 79 5.35 37.02 -9.52
CA ILE A 79 5.70 36.25 -8.31
C ILE A 79 4.77 36.61 -7.16
N ALA A 80 4.47 37.89 -6.95
CA ALA A 80 3.55 38.32 -5.89
C ALA A 80 2.15 37.70 -6.06
N ARG A 81 1.59 37.71 -7.28
CA ARG A 81 0.29 37.10 -7.57
C ARG A 81 0.28 35.58 -7.47
N LEU A 82 1.33 34.91 -7.97
CA LEU A 82 1.43 33.45 -7.87
C LEU A 82 1.46 33.00 -6.41
N PHE A 83 2.30 33.63 -5.59
CA PHE A 83 2.36 33.30 -4.17
C PHE A 83 1.08 33.64 -3.42
N GLU A 84 0.41 34.75 -3.76
CA GLU A 84 -0.89 35.07 -3.18
C GLU A 84 -1.89 33.93 -3.41
N ILE A 85 -1.96 33.40 -4.64
CA ILE A 85 -2.86 32.30 -4.98
C ILE A 85 -2.45 31.02 -4.24
N ILE A 86 -1.16 30.66 -4.23
CA ILE A 86 -0.65 29.46 -3.56
C ILE A 86 -0.97 29.50 -2.06
N VAL A 87 -0.64 30.60 -1.39
CA VAL A 87 -0.81 30.77 0.06
C VAL A 87 -2.29 30.92 0.44
N SER A 88 -3.15 31.39 -0.48
CA SER A 88 -4.59 31.50 -0.25
C SER A 88 -5.36 30.19 -0.46
N ASP A 89 -4.70 29.07 -0.75
CA ASP A 89 -5.36 27.77 -0.85
C ASP A 89 -6.00 27.38 0.51
N PRO A 90 -7.33 27.17 0.55
CA PRO A 90 -8.03 26.80 1.78
C PRO A 90 -7.64 25.41 2.29
N GLY A 91 -7.14 24.53 1.42
CA GLY A 91 -6.67 23.19 1.80
C GLY A 91 -5.35 23.18 2.56
N LEU A 92 -4.63 24.31 2.62
CA LEU A 92 -3.34 24.37 3.32
C LEU A 92 -3.49 24.51 4.83
N HIS A 93 -2.69 23.73 5.55
CA HIS A 93 -2.53 23.87 7.00
C HIS A 93 -2.07 25.29 7.37
N PRO A 94 -2.62 25.93 8.42
CA PRO A 94 -2.29 27.31 8.79
C PRO A 94 -0.79 27.56 9.02
N THR A 95 -0.10 26.65 9.71
CA THR A 95 1.36 26.76 9.93
C THR A 95 2.13 26.70 8.62
N LEU A 96 1.76 25.79 7.71
CA LEU A 96 2.40 25.67 6.41
C LEU A 96 2.15 26.92 5.56
N ARG A 97 0.94 27.48 5.62
CA ARG A 97 0.58 28.73 4.94
C ARG A 97 1.51 29.87 5.35
N SER A 98 1.75 30.03 6.65
CA SER A 98 2.67 31.04 7.17
C SER A 98 4.11 30.79 6.71
N GLN A 99 4.57 29.53 6.77
CA GLN A 99 5.89 29.11 6.33
C GLN A 99 6.14 29.39 4.84
N LEU A 100 5.21 29.04 3.95
CA LEU A 100 5.30 29.33 2.52
C LEU A 100 5.30 30.84 2.23
N GLY A 101 4.56 31.62 3.02
CA GLY A 101 4.55 33.09 2.91
C GLY A 101 5.93 33.71 3.13
N ARG A 102 6.74 33.13 4.01
CA ARG A 102 8.10 33.62 4.30
C ARG A 102 9.09 33.38 3.16
N LEU A 103 8.84 32.38 2.31
CA LEU A 103 9.67 32.10 1.14
C LEU A 103 9.50 33.12 0.01
N GLN A 104 8.47 33.98 0.06
CA GLN A 104 8.14 34.92 -1.02
C GLN A 104 9.30 35.83 -1.42
N VAL A 105 10.04 36.38 -0.45
CA VAL A 105 11.16 37.28 -0.72
C VAL A 105 12.36 36.52 -1.29
N SER A 106 12.70 35.36 -0.71
CA SER A 106 13.76 34.48 -1.20
C SER A 106 13.48 34.00 -2.64
N ALA A 107 12.24 33.61 -2.92
CA ALA A 107 11.80 33.21 -4.25
C ALA A 107 11.85 34.38 -5.26
N LEU A 108 11.45 35.59 -4.84
CA LEU A 108 11.54 36.79 -5.69
C LEU A 108 12.99 37.15 -6.00
N ARG A 109 13.89 37.10 -5.01
CA ARG A 109 15.32 37.34 -5.22
C ARG A 109 15.90 36.36 -6.23
N ILE A 110 15.55 35.07 -6.13
CA ILE A 110 15.98 34.08 -7.11
C ILE A 110 15.39 34.38 -8.49
N ALA A 111 14.10 34.69 -8.60
CA ALA A 111 13.48 34.99 -9.90
C ALA A 111 14.07 36.24 -10.60
N LEU A 112 14.61 37.19 -9.84
CA LEU A 112 15.30 38.37 -10.37
C LEU A 112 16.73 38.06 -10.86
N HIS A 113 17.42 37.08 -10.24
CA HIS A 113 18.79 36.72 -10.59
C HIS A 113 18.89 35.52 -11.55
N ASP A 114 17.91 34.63 -11.53
CA ASP A 114 17.83 33.39 -12.30
C ASP A 114 16.52 33.35 -13.10
N PRO A 115 16.54 33.78 -14.37
CA PRO A 115 15.36 33.74 -15.24
C PRO A 115 14.85 32.32 -15.51
N GLU A 116 15.67 31.27 -15.36
CA GLU A 116 15.24 29.89 -15.61
C GLU A 116 14.10 29.47 -14.67
N MET A 117 13.97 30.13 -13.50
CA MET A 117 12.85 29.91 -12.58
C MET A 117 11.48 30.20 -13.21
N LEU A 118 11.42 31.12 -14.18
CA LEU A 118 10.18 31.46 -14.90
C LEU A 118 10.00 30.60 -16.17
N ASP A 119 11.08 30.00 -16.67
CA ASP A 119 11.02 29.15 -17.86
C ASP A 119 10.73 27.69 -17.54
N ARG A 120 11.23 27.17 -16.40
CA ARG A 120 11.13 25.76 -16.03
C ARG A 120 10.35 25.55 -14.75
N HIS A 121 9.27 24.76 -14.81
CA HIS A 121 8.52 24.36 -13.62
C HIS A 121 9.30 23.43 -12.67
N GLU A 122 10.38 22.81 -13.17
CA GLU A 122 11.28 21.91 -12.43
C GLU A 122 12.29 22.70 -11.58
N HIS A 123 12.22 24.03 -11.61
CA HIS A 123 13.14 24.86 -10.84
C HIS A 123 13.07 24.48 -9.34
N PRO A 124 14.21 24.39 -8.62
CA PRO A 124 14.25 23.85 -7.26
C PRO A 124 13.30 24.51 -6.26
N VAL A 125 13.04 25.82 -6.41
CA VAL A 125 12.07 26.56 -5.57
C VAL A 125 10.67 25.97 -5.70
N TRP A 126 10.26 25.70 -6.93
CA TRP A 126 8.95 25.17 -7.27
C TRP A 126 8.78 23.73 -6.82
N VAL A 127 9.79 22.89 -7.06
CA VAL A 127 9.81 21.50 -6.63
C VAL A 127 9.80 21.39 -5.10
N PHE A 128 10.57 22.23 -4.41
CA PHE A 128 10.60 22.29 -2.95
C PHE A 128 9.23 22.60 -2.35
N MET A 129 8.57 23.66 -2.83
CA MET A 129 7.24 24.02 -2.33
C MET A 129 6.20 22.96 -2.67
N ALA A 130 6.23 22.39 -3.88
CA ALA A 130 5.35 21.29 -4.26
C ALA A 130 5.55 20.09 -3.33
N ARG A 131 6.79 19.68 -3.07
CA ARG A 131 7.13 18.57 -2.17
C ARG A 131 6.59 18.80 -0.77
N LEU A 132 6.77 19.99 -0.22
CA LEU A 132 6.31 20.35 1.13
C LEU A 132 4.77 20.38 1.22
N VAL A 133 4.10 21.01 0.26
CA VAL A 133 2.63 21.05 0.19
C VAL A 133 2.06 19.65 0.07
N ASN A 134 2.62 18.81 -0.81
CA ASN A 134 2.16 17.45 -1.01
C ASN A 134 2.35 16.61 0.26
N ALA A 135 3.50 16.72 0.92
CA ALA A 135 3.78 15.99 2.16
C ALA A 135 2.82 16.39 3.29
N ALA A 136 2.53 17.69 3.46
CA ALA A 136 1.64 18.17 4.51
C ALA A 136 0.15 17.89 4.23
N SER A 137 -0.30 18.01 2.97
CA SER A 137 -1.69 17.78 2.56
C SER A 137 -2.13 16.32 2.68
N SER A 138 -1.18 15.44 3.00
CA SER A 138 -1.39 14.01 3.15
C SER A 138 -1.74 13.58 4.57
N TYR A 139 -1.84 14.53 5.50
CA TYR A 139 -2.26 14.31 6.87
C TYR A 139 -3.56 15.07 7.11
N PRO A 140 -4.73 14.41 7.07
CA PRO A 140 -6.01 15.09 7.25
C PRO A 140 -6.20 15.56 8.71
N ASN A 141 -5.55 14.89 9.67
CA ASN A 141 -5.60 15.25 11.07
C ASN A 141 -4.50 16.27 11.40
N VAL A 142 -4.93 17.46 11.83
CA VAL A 142 -4.06 18.57 12.27
C VAL A 142 -3.17 18.20 13.47
N SER A 143 -3.61 17.27 14.30
CA SER A 143 -2.89 16.81 15.50
C SER A 143 -2.01 15.57 15.26
N ASP A 144 -1.85 15.12 14.01
CA ASP A 144 -0.98 13.98 13.69
C ASP A 144 0.47 14.30 14.07
N ALA A 145 1.10 13.45 14.89
CA ALA A 145 2.49 13.63 15.32
C ALA A 145 3.47 13.72 14.14
N ARG A 146 3.19 13.01 13.05
CA ARG A 146 3.98 13.02 11.81
C ARG A 146 3.90 14.37 11.10
N LEU A 147 2.70 14.97 11.06
CA LEU A 147 2.48 16.30 10.51
C LEU A 147 3.17 17.36 11.38
N VAL A 148 3.03 17.26 12.71
CA VAL A 148 3.69 18.20 13.65
C VAL A 148 5.21 18.15 13.50
N ALA A 149 5.79 16.95 13.39
CA ALA A 149 7.23 16.78 13.14
C ALA A 149 7.65 17.38 11.80
N LEU A 150 6.88 17.13 10.73
CA LEU A 150 7.13 17.71 9.40
C LEU A 150 7.09 19.24 9.42
N LEU A 151 6.07 19.84 10.05
CA LEU A 151 5.92 21.29 10.15
C LEU A 151 7.03 21.93 10.98
N SER A 152 7.48 21.26 12.04
CA SER A 152 8.62 21.72 12.83
C SER A 152 9.91 21.69 12.00
N PHE A 153 10.19 20.56 11.33
CA PHE A 153 11.35 20.41 10.47
C PHE A 153 11.36 21.42 9.30
N SER A 154 10.23 21.60 8.62
CA SER A 154 10.10 22.55 7.52
C SER A 154 10.27 24.00 7.96
N GLY A 155 9.87 24.33 9.21
CA GLY A 155 10.12 25.64 9.81
C GLY A 155 11.60 25.98 9.83
N HIS A 156 12.42 25.11 10.43
CA HIS A 156 13.87 25.28 10.49
C HIS A 156 14.51 25.35 9.10
N LEU A 157 14.05 24.50 8.18
CA LEU A 157 14.57 24.48 6.82
C LEU A 157 14.28 25.80 6.07
N ILE A 158 13.11 26.39 6.29
CA ILE A 158 12.72 27.67 5.71
C ILE A 158 13.48 28.82 6.37
N ASP A 159 13.74 28.74 7.68
CA ASP A 159 14.62 29.69 8.37
C ASP A 159 15.99 29.74 7.68
N ASP A 160 16.60 28.58 7.44
CA ASP A 160 17.90 28.48 6.76
C ASP A 160 17.85 29.04 5.32
N LEU A 161 16.77 28.76 4.57
CA LEU A 161 16.57 29.24 3.19
C LEU A 161 16.29 30.74 3.07
N THR A 162 15.91 31.38 4.18
CA THR A 162 15.63 32.84 4.24
C THR A 162 16.80 33.62 4.84
N VAL A 163 17.90 32.96 5.23
CA VAL A 163 19.12 33.66 5.66
C VAL A 163 19.69 34.51 4.52
N GLN A 164 19.97 35.78 4.82
CA GLN A 164 20.41 36.77 3.85
C GLN A 164 21.76 36.41 3.21
N GLY A 165 21.88 36.63 1.89
CA GLY A 165 23.13 36.51 1.15
C GLY A 165 23.49 35.11 0.62
N GLN A 166 22.68 34.08 0.92
CA GLN A 166 22.90 32.71 0.41
C GLN A 166 21.77 32.17 -0.48
N GLN A 167 20.80 33.03 -0.79
CA GLN A 167 19.56 32.67 -1.49
C GLN A 167 19.84 32.39 -2.97
N GLY A 168 19.80 31.12 -3.33
CA GLY A 168 20.04 30.65 -4.69
C GLY A 168 19.46 29.26 -4.93
N ALA A 169 19.35 28.87 -6.19
CA ALA A 169 18.81 27.56 -6.58
C ALA A 169 19.53 26.38 -5.87
N ALA A 170 20.84 26.50 -5.63
CA ALA A 170 21.63 25.48 -4.92
C ALA A 170 21.21 25.29 -3.45
N GLN A 171 20.74 26.34 -2.77
CA GLN A 171 20.26 26.22 -1.39
C GLN A 171 18.92 25.49 -1.34
N TYR A 172 18.01 25.79 -2.27
CA TYR A 172 16.75 25.04 -2.40
C TYR A 172 16.97 23.58 -2.81
N LYS A 173 17.98 23.26 -3.63
CA LYS A 173 18.37 21.87 -3.90
C LYS A 173 18.82 21.14 -2.63
N ARG A 174 19.67 21.77 -1.81
CA ARG A 174 20.08 21.22 -0.50
C ARG A 174 18.89 21.06 0.44
N GLY A 175 17.99 22.03 0.48
CA GLY A 175 16.77 21.98 1.26
C GLY A 175 15.85 20.83 0.83
N LEU A 176 15.65 20.66 -0.48
CA LEU A 176 14.87 19.55 -1.03
C LEU A 176 15.46 18.20 -0.63
N ALA A 177 16.78 18.02 -0.76
CA ALA A 177 17.45 16.77 -0.34
C ALA A 177 17.30 16.50 1.17
N ALA A 178 17.37 17.52 2.02
CA ALA A 178 17.14 17.40 3.45
C ALA A 178 15.67 17.02 3.77
N LEU A 179 14.71 17.62 3.06
CA LEU A 179 13.29 17.28 3.16
C LEU A 179 13.02 15.84 2.72
N ASP A 180 13.61 15.39 1.62
CA ASP A 180 13.47 14.01 1.15
C ASP A 180 14.05 13.02 2.15
N THR A 181 15.24 13.30 2.70
CA THR A 181 15.85 12.49 3.76
C THR A 181 14.96 12.38 5.00
N PHE A 182 14.33 13.49 5.41
CA PHE A 182 13.39 13.52 6.53
C PHE A 182 12.14 12.65 6.25
N LEU A 183 11.56 12.77 5.05
CA LEU A 183 10.38 12.01 4.65
C LEU A 183 10.68 10.51 4.52
N GLU A 184 11.88 10.15 4.03
CA GLU A 184 12.37 8.77 3.99
C GLU A 184 12.55 8.20 5.41
N GLY A 185 13.13 8.97 6.34
CA GLY A 185 13.23 8.57 7.74
C GLY A 185 11.85 8.31 8.37
N GLN A 186 10.89 9.21 8.15
CA GLN A 186 9.52 9.05 8.63
C GLN A 186 8.80 7.85 7.99
N LEU A 187 9.09 7.52 6.72
CA LEU A 187 8.58 6.31 6.09
C LEU A 187 9.19 5.06 6.73
N HIS A 188 10.49 5.08 7.02
CA HIS A 188 11.18 3.96 7.65
C HIS A 188 10.68 3.69 9.07
N GLU A 189 10.41 4.73 9.86
CA GLU A 189 9.78 4.60 11.18
C GLU A 189 8.40 3.95 11.08
N GLN A 190 7.59 4.34 10.09
CA GLN A 190 6.28 3.73 9.86
C GLN A 190 6.39 2.26 9.40
N GLN A 191 7.37 1.93 8.57
CA GLN A 191 7.67 0.53 8.23
C GLN A 191 8.09 -0.28 9.46
N GLY A 192 8.88 0.31 10.35
CA GLY A 192 9.26 -0.29 11.63
C GLY A 192 8.06 -0.58 12.52
N ALA A 193 7.11 0.35 12.61
CA ALA A 193 5.85 0.16 13.33
C ALA A 193 4.96 -0.94 12.70
N ALA A 194 4.96 -1.03 11.36
CA ALA A 194 4.22 -2.04 10.60
C ALA A 194 4.92 -3.41 10.48
N ARG A 195 6.09 -3.58 11.11
CA ARG A 195 6.97 -4.74 10.89
C ARG A 195 6.29 -6.08 11.11
N LYS A 196 5.55 -6.24 12.21
CA LYS A 196 4.84 -7.49 12.52
C LYS A 196 3.81 -7.86 11.44
N SER A 197 3.08 -6.87 10.93
CA SER A 197 2.11 -7.07 9.85
C SER A 197 2.81 -7.45 8.54
N ILE A 198 3.94 -6.81 8.23
CA ILE A 198 4.75 -7.12 7.05
C ILE A 198 5.31 -8.54 7.14
N GLU A 199 5.89 -8.94 8.27
CA GLU A 199 6.41 -10.29 8.50
C GLU A 199 5.32 -11.36 8.33
N THR A 200 4.12 -11.11 8.87
CA THR A 200 2.96 -12.00 8.72
C THR A 200 2.59 -12.19 7.24
N LEU A 201 2.52 -11.10 6.46
CA LEU A 201 2.19 -11.17 5.04
C LEU A 201 3.29 -11.84 4.21
N LEU A 202 4.55 -11.67 4.61
CA LEU A 202 5.67 -12.37 3.98
C LEU A 202 5.58 -13.88 4.20
N HIS A 203 5.25 -14.31 5.42
CA HIS A 203 5.00 -15.73 5.71
C HIS A 203 3.82 -16.27 4.91
N ALA A 204 2.73 -15.51 4.79
CA ALA A 204 1.59 -15.90 3.96
C ALA A 204 1.97 -16.03 2.47
N GLU A 205 2.76 -15.09 1.92
CA GLU A 205 3.24 -15.18 0.53
C GLU A 205 4.12 -16.41 0.30
N GLN A 206 4.98 -16.75 1.26
CA GLN A 206 5.81 -17.96 1.20
C GLN A 206 4.94 -19.23 1.25
N ALA A 207 3.91 -19.26 2.10
CA ALA A 207 2.98 -20.38 2.22
C ALA A 207 2.20 -20.59 0.91
N ASP A 208 1.65 -19.52 0.33
CA ASP A 208 0.94 -19.57 -0.94
C ASP A 208 1.86 -20.08 -2.07
N GLN A 209 3.11 -19.61 -2.09
CA GLN A 209 4.10 -20.06 -3.08
C GLN A 209 4.40 -21.55 -2.95
N LEU A 210 4.70 -22.01 -1.74
CA LEU A 210 5.05 -23.41 -1.50
C LEU A 210 3.85 -24.31 -1.78
N GLN A 211 2.63 -23.89 -1.39
CA GLN A 211 1.40 -24.58 -1.74
C GLN A 211 1.24 -24.71 -3.26
N GLN A 212 1.43 -23.65 -4.04
CA GLN A 212 1.32 -23.71 -5.50
C GLN A 212 2.33 -24.70 -6.11
N GLN A 213 3.57 -24.69 -5.63
CA GLN A 213 4.60 -25.62 -6.08
C GLN A 213 4.25 -27.08 -5.74
N LEU A 214 3.79 -27.34 -4.52
CA LEU A 214 3.35 -28.66 -4.10
C LEU A 214 2.11 -29.10 -4.88
N SER A 215 1.13 -28.22 -5.10
CA SER A 215 -0.08 -28.49 -5.88
C SER A 215 0.24 -28.96 -7.30
N ALA A 216 1.19 -28.28 -7.97
CA ALA A 216 1.64 -28.66 -9.31
C ALA A 216 2.31 -30.05 -9.31
N ARG A 217 3.26 -30.28 -8.38
CA ARG A 217 3.93 -31.59 -8.24
C ARG A 217 2.96 -32.72 -7.94
N LEU A 218 2.03 -32.51 -7.01
CA LEU A 218 1.01 -33.50 -6.65
C LEU A 218 0.05 -33.77 -7.81
N SER A 219 -0.27 -32.74 -8.62
CA SER A 219 -1.10 -32.92 -9.81
C SER A 219 -0.42 -33.82 -10.84
N GLU A 220 0.89 -33.64 -11.06
CA GLU A 220 1.70 -34.50 -11.93
C GLU A 220 1.79 -35.94 -11.40
N GLN A 221 2.07 -36.10 -10.10
CA GLN A 221 2.16 -37.42 -9.45
C GLN A 221 0.82 -38.18 -9.45
N LEU A 222 -0.30 -37.47 -9.34
CA LEU A 222 -1.64 -38.06 -9.37
C LEU A 222 -2.17 -38.29 -10.78
N ALA A 223 -1.52 -37.79 -11.84
CA ALA A 223 -1.97 -37.98 -13.22
C ALA A 223 -2.22 -39.46 -13.60
N PRO A 224 -1.34 -40.43 -13.25
CA PRO A 224 -1.57 -41.85 -13.54
C PRO A 224 -2.56 -42.53 -12.58
N VAL A 225 -2.93 -41.90 -11.45
CA VAL A 225 -3.75 -42.53 -10.39
C VAL A 225 -5.24 -42.34 -10.71
N ARG A 226 -5.99 -43.46 -10.75
CA ARG A 226 -7.45 -43.44 -10.87
C ARG A 226 -8.08 -43.08 -9.53
N THR A 227 -8.69 -41.90 -9.44
CA THR A 227 -9.36 -41.40 -8.24
C THR A 227 -10.50 -40.45 -8.59
N THR A 228 -11.39 -40.16 -7.63
CA THR A 228 -12.50 -39.21 -7.83
C THR A 228 -11.99 -37.78 -7.97
N PRO A 229 -12.71 -36.89 -8.67
CA PRO A 229 -12.35 -35.47 -8.76
C PRO A 229 -12.24 -34.78 -7.40
N ALA A 230 -13.06 -35.20 -6.42
CA ALA A 230 -13.05 -34.63 -5.07
C ALA A 230 -11.76 -34.97 -4.31
N ILE A 231 -11.34 -36.25 -4.30
CA ILE A 231 -10.08 -36.67 -3.67
C ILE A 231 -8.89 -36.02 -4.37
N ARG A 232 -8.90 -35.94 -5.71
CA ARG A 232 -7.86 -35.24 -6.46
C ARG A 232 -7.73 -33.78 -6.02
N ARG A 233 -8.86 -33.05 -5.96
CA ARG A 233 -8.88 -31.64 -5.51
C ARG A 233 -8.46 -31.48 -4.06
N PHE A 234 -8.83 -32.41 -3.19
CA PHE A 234 -8.38 -32.42 -1.81
C PHE A 234 -6.86 -32.54 -1.72
N ILE A 235 -6.25 -33.51 -2.42
CA ILE A 235 -4.80 -33.72 -2.37
C ILE A 235 -4.05 -32.53 -2.98
N THR A 236 -4.44 -32.09 -4.17
CA THR A 236 -3.72 -31.00 -4.86
C THR A 236 -4.02 -29.62 -4.28
N GLY A 237 -5.12 -29.44 -3.56
CA GLY A 237 -5.52 -28.17 -2.94
C GLY A 237 -5.25 -28.13 -1.44
N ALA A 238 -6.18 -28.72 -0.66
CA ALA A 238 -6.17 -28.65 0.80
C ALA A 238 -4.93 -29.34 1.39
N TRP A 239 -4.58 -30.54 0.93
CA TRP A 239 -3.44 -31.27 1.46
C TRP A 239 -2.10 -30.62 1.09
N ALA A 240 -1.99 -30.04 -0.11
CA ALA A 240 -0.85 -29.20 -0.49
C ALA A 240 -0.67 -28.01 0.48
N LYS A 241 -1.78 -27.40 0.93
CA LYS A 241 -1.75 -26.32 1.94
C LYS A 241 -1.29 -26.82 3.31
N VAL A 242 -1.77 -28.00 3.74
CA VAL A 242 -1.31 -28.65 5.00
C VAL A 242 0.20 -28.86 4.98
N LEU A 243 0.73 -29.42 3.90
CA LEU A 243 2.16 -29.66 3.74
C LEU A 243 2.97 -28.35 3.73
N ALA A 244 2.52 -27.35 2.95
CA ALA A 244 3.20 -26.06 2.90
C ALA A 244 3.25 -25.37 4.27
N THR A 245 2.14 -25.39 5.00
CA THR A 245 2.05 -24.80 6.35
C THR A 245 2.96 -25.54 7.33
N ALA A 246 2.93 -26.87 7.34
CA ALA A 246 3.78 -27.67 8.22
C ALA A 246 5.28 -27.48 7.95
N MET A 247 5.68 -27.42 6.67
CA MET A 247 7.07 -27.16 6.25
C MET A 247 7.57 -25.79 6.71
N LEU A 248 6.74 -24.75 6.63
CA LEU A 248 7.12 -23.40 7.03
C LEU A 248 7.12 -23.19 8.55
N GLU A 249 6.20 -23.83 9.28
CA GLU A 249 6.10 -23.69 10.73
C GLU A 249 7.07 -24.58 11.51
N HIS A 250 7.23 -25.84 11.07
CA HIS A 250 7.97 -26.85 11.81
C HIS A 250 9.30 -27.24 11.13
N GLY A 251 9.46 -26.90 9.84
CA GLY A 251 10.60 -27.30 9.02
C GLY A 251 10.37 -28.63 8.28
N ASP A 252 11.12 -28.80 7.20
CA ASP A 252 11.00 -29.93 6.26
C ASP A 252 11.30 -31.29 6.90
N THR A 253 12.21 -31.34 7.88
CA THR A 253 12.68 -32.57 8.52
C THR A 253 11.95 -32.88 9.84
N SER A 254 10.97 -32.07 10.23
CA SER A 254 10.25 -32.26 11.49
C SER A 254 9.40 -33.53 11.47
N GLU A 255 9.16 -34.10 12.66
CA GLU A 255 8.28 -35.27 12.80
C GLU A 255 6.85 -34.98 12.32
N VAL A 256 6.37 -33.76 12.52
CA VAL A 256 5.03 -33.31 12.08
C VAL A 256 4.95 -33.30 10.55
N THR A 257 5.90 -32.66 9.87
CA THR A 257 5.96 -32.61 8.41
C THR A 257 6.09 -34.01 7.81
N ASN A 258 7.00 -34.83 8.37
CA ASN A 258 7.18 -36.22 7.93
C ASN A 258 5.93 -37.08 8.14
N SER A 259 5.17 -36.84 9.21
CA SER A 259 3.89 -37.52 9.46
C SER A 259 2.85 -37.19 8.39
N TYR A 260 2.76 -35.92 7.96
CA TYR A 260 1.84 -35.50 6.89
C TYR A 260 2.28 -35.97 5.50
N LEU A 261 3.59 -35.99 5.22
CA LEU A 261 4.13 -36.60 4.00
C LEU A 261 3.81 -38.11 3.95
N LYS A 262 4.01 -38.83 5.06
CA LYS A 262 3.64 -40.24 5.15
C LYS A 262 2.14 -40.46 4.95
N ALA A 263 1.29 -39.59 5.51
CA ALA A 263 -0.15 -39.68 5.32
C ALA A 263 -0.55 -39.47 3.86
N LEU A 264 0.17 -38.63 3.11
CA LEU A 264 -0.01 -38.50 1.66
C LEU A 264 0.36 -39.80 0.93
N ASP A 265 1.52 -40.39 1.24
CA ASP A 265 1.98 -41.63 0.61
C ASP A 265 1.01 -42.79 0.88
N ASP A 266 0.59 -42.94 2.15
CA ASP A 266 -0.41 -43.91 2.58
C ASP A 266 -1.74 -43.69 1.83
N LEU A 267 -2.16 -42.42 1.66
CA LEU A 267 -3.37 -42.06 0.93
C LEU A 267 -3.26 -42.43 -0.55
N VAL A 268 -2.19 -42.03 -1.24
CA VAL A 268 -2.00 -42.35 -2.67
C VAL A 268 -1.93 -43.86 -2.89
N TRP A 269 -1.26 -44.59 -1.99
CA TRP A 269 -1.21 -46.05 -2.03
C TRP A 269 -2.60 -46.68 -1.81
N SER A 270 -3.39 -46.17 -0.86
CA SER A 270 -4.72 -46.69 -0.53
C SER A 270 -5.76 -46.52 -1.65
N LEU A 271 -5.52 -45.61 -2.60
CA LEU A 271 -6.38 -45.40 -3.77
C LEU A 271 -6.16 -46.44 -4.88
N GLN A 272 -5.11 -47.26 -4.78
CA GLN A 272 -4.85 -48.34 -5.74
C GLN A 272 -5.55 -49.64 -5.28
N PRO A 273 -6.21 -50.38 -6.19
CA PRO A 273 -6.86 -51.63 -5.83
C PRO A 273 -5.82 -52.67 -5.37
N PRO A 274 -6.01 -53.33 -4.21
CA PRO A 274 -5.05 -54.31 -3.69
C PRO A 274 -5.11 -55.63 -4.47
N ASP A 275 -4.00 -56.01 -5.10
CA ASP A 275 -3.89 -57.21 -5.93
C ASP A 275 -3.86 -58.54 -5.14
N HIS A 276 -3.49 -58.49 -3.85
CA HIS A 276 -3.27 -59.68 -3.02
C HIS A 276 -4.01 -59.58 -1.67
N PRO A 277 -4.41 -60.72 -1.07
CA PRO A 277 -5.09 -60.74 0.24
C PRO A 277 -4.26 -60.13 1.38
N GLN A 278 -2.93 -60.29 1.34
CA GLN A 278 -2.02 -59.64 2.29
C GLN A 278 -2.03 -58.11 2.16
N SER A 279 -2.15 -57.58 0.93
CA SER A 279 -2.27 -56.14 0.68
C SER A 279 -3.59 -55.58 1.23
N ARG A 280 -4.68 -56.36 1.18
CA ARG A 280 -5.97 -56.00 1.80
C ARG A 280 -5.88 -55.92 3.33
N GLN A 281 -5.24 -56.91 3.96
CA GLN A 281 -5.01 -56.88 5.41
C GLN A 281 -4.15 -55.69 5.83
N ARG A 282 -3.09 -55.39 5.06
CA ARG A 282 -2.25 -54.20 5.29
C ARG A 282 -3.03 -52.90 5.16
N LEU A 283 -3.92 -52.79 4.17
CA LEU A 283 -4.78 -51.62 3.98
C LEU A 283 -5.70 -51.40 5.19
N LEU A 284 -6.40 -52.44 5.63
CA LEU A 284 -7.29 -52.37 6.80
C LEU A 284 -6.55 -51.93 8.08
N ALA A 285 -5.32 -52.41 8.28
CA ALA A 285 -4.50 -52.03 9.44
C ALA A 285 -4.00 -50.57 9.38
N MET A 286 -3.78 -50.01 8.17
CA MET A 286 -3.24 -48.67 7.96
C MET A 286 -4.30 -47.56 8.00
N LEU A 287 -5.54 -47.88 7.57
CA LEU A 287 -6.63 -46.90 7.39
C LEU A 287 -6.91 -46.04 8.64
N PRO A 288 -7.06 -46.59 9.87
CA PRO A 288 -7.41 -45.77 11.04
C PRO A 288 -6.37 -44.68 11.32
N GLY A 289 -5.08 -45.04 11.29
CA GLY A 289 -3.99 -44.09 11.52
C GLY A 289 -3.85 -43.05 10.41
N MET A 290 -4.07 -43.46 9.15
CA MET A 290 -4.07 -42.54 8.01
C MET A 290 -5.21 -41.50 8.14
N LEU A 291 -6.44 -41.94 8.37
CA LEU A 291 -7.60 -41.05 8.52
C LEU A 291 -7.45 -40.10 9.70
N GLN A 292 -6.85 -40.56 10.81
CA GLN A 292 -6.53 -39.70 11.95
C GLN A 292 -5.55 -38.58 11.56
N ARG A 293 -4.48 -38.90 10.82
CA ARG A 293 -3.52 -37.89 10.33
C ARG A 293 -4.16 -36.92 9.34
N LEU A 294 -5.02 -37.42 8.44
CA LEU A 294 -5.76 -36.57 7.50
C LEU A 294 -6.69 -35.58 8.22
N ARG A 295 -7.39 -36.03 9.26
CA ARG A 295 -8.25 -35.17 10.10
C ARG A 295 -7.45 -34.12 10.87
N ALA A 296 -6.29 -34.49 11.41
CA ALA A 296 -5.40 -33.59 12.12
C ALA A 296 -4.82 -32.52 11.18
N GLY A 297 -4.31 -32.92 10.01
CA GLY A 297 -3.81 -31.99 8.99
C GLY A 297 -4.91 -31.06 8.46
N ALA A 298 -6.11 -31.58 8.17
CA ALA A 298 -7.22 -30.74 7.75
C ALA A 298 -7.65 -29.73 8.84
N ALA A 299 -7.52 -30.10 10.12
CA ALA A 299 -7.78 -29.19 11.22
C ALA A 299 -6.71 -28.08 11.34
N SER A 300 -5.46 -28.36 11.01
CA SER A 300 -4.37 -27.36 11.13
C SER A 300 -4.46 -26.21 10.13
N ILE A 301 -5.32 -26.32 9.11
CA ILE A 301 -5.56 -25.26 8.11
C ILE A 301 -7.00 -24.70 8.19
N ASP A 302 -7.72 -25.01 9.27
CA ASP A 302 -9.12 -24.64 9.50
C ASP A 302 -10.07 -25.03 8.35
N LEU A 303 -9.85 -26.22 7.76
CA LEU A 303 -10.74 -26.70 6.70
C LEU A 303 -12.17 -26.89 7.25
N PRO A 304 -13.21 -26.33 6.59
CA PRO A 304 -14.58 -26.44 7.07
C PRO A 304 -15.01 -27.89 7.31
N GLN A 305 -15.73 -28.13 8.41
CA GLN A 305 -16.16 -29.48 8.82
C GLN A 305 -16.91 -30.23 7.69
N ALA A 306 -17.76 -29.53 6.95
CA ALA A 306 -18.54 -30.10 5.85
C ALA A 306 -17.65 -30.59 4.70
N GLU A 307 -16.65 -29.79 4.30
CA GLU A 307 -15.70 -30.18 3.25
C GLU A 307 -14.80 -31.34 3.69
N ARG A 308 -14.33 -31.29 4.94
CA ARG A 308 -13.56 -32.39 5.53
C ARG A 308 -14.36 -33.70 5.54
N GLN A 309 -15.62 -33.67 5.94
CA GLN A 309 -16.45 -34.88 6.00
C GLN A 309 -16.75 -35.44 4.61
N ALA A 310 -17.06 -34.58 3.63
CA ALA A 310 -17.34 -35.00 2.26
C ALA A 310 -16.18 -35.79 1.64
N VAL A 311 -14.93 -35.34 1.85
CA VAL A 311 -13.74 -36.06 1.35
C VAL A 311 -13.57 -37.41 2.04
N LEU A 312 -13.81 -37.48 3.36
CA LEU A 312 -13.71 -38.73 4.10
C LEU A 312 -14.75 -39.75 3.67
N ASP A 313 -15.99 -39.31 3.41
CA ASP A 313 -17.07 -40.17 2.92
C ASP A 313 -16.75 -40.73 1.51
N ASP A 314 -16.20 -39.89 0.62
CA ASP A 314 -15.70 -40.31 -0.69
C ASP A 314 -14.60 -41.37 -0.58
N LEU A 315 -13.66 -41.20 0.37
CA LEU A 315 -12.61 -42.19 0.62
C LEU A 315 -13.21 -43.53 1.09
N VAL A 316 -14.23 -43.50 1.96
CA VAL A 316 -14.92 -44.73 2.39
C VAL A 316 -15.54 -45.46 1.19
N VAL A 317 -16.19 -44.73 0.27
CA VAL A 317 -16.76 -45.34 -0.95
C VAL A 317 -15.66 -45.98 -1.81
N VAL A 318 -14.55 -45.27 -2.04
CA VAL A 318 -13.43 -45.80 -2.84
C VAL A 318 -12.81 -47.05 -2.20
N HIS A 319 -12.59 -47.05 -0.88
CA HIS A 319 -12.01 -48.18 -0.18
C HIS A 319 -12.96 -49.37 -0.09
N THR A 320 -14.27 -49.15 0.10
CA THR A 320 -15.26 -50.23 0.13
C THR A 320 -15.38 -50.93 -1.23
N GLU A 321 -15.39 -50.19 -2.35
CA GLU A 321 -15.34 -50.78 -3.68
C GLU A 321 -14.03 -51.54 -3.95
N ALA A 322 -12.88 -51.01 -3.50
CA ALA A 322 -11.58 -51.67 -3.67
C ALA A 322 -11.44 -52.96 -2.83
N LEU A 323 -12.16 -53.08 -1.71
CA LEU A 323 -12.14 -54.24 -0.83
C LEU A 323 -13.14 -55.33 -1.23
N LYS A 324 -14.09 -55.06 -2.14
CA LYS A 324 -15.01 -56.08 -2.64
C LYS A 324 -14.21 -57.20 -3.33
N PRO A 325 -14.37 -58.47 -2.93
CA PRO A 325 -13.66 -59.56 -3.57
C PRO A 325 -14.11 -59.70 -5.03
N GLY A 326 -13.23 -59.34 -5.98
CA GLY A 326 -13.36 -59.74 -7.38
C GLY A 326 -13.50 -61.26 -7.45
N GLY A 327 -14.63 -61.72 -8.01
CA GLY A 327 -15.06 -63.11 -7.94
C GLY A 327 -14.05 -64.13 -8.45
N ARG A 328 -13.63 -65.03 -7.57
CA ARG A 328 -13.32 -66.43 -7.90
C ARG A 328 -13.76 -67.30 -6.72
N PRO A 329 -14.63 -68.30 -6.90
CA PRO A 329 -15.16 -69.06 -5.78
C PRO A 329 -14.11 -70.07 -5.31
N ALA A 330 -13.68 -69.97 -4.07
CA ALA A 330 -12.99 -71.04 -3.37
C ALA A 330 -13.40 -71.06 -1.90
N ALA A 331 -14.34 -71.97 -1.62
CA ALA A 331 -14.53 -72.79 -0.42
C ALA A 331 -14.48 -72.16 0.99
N THR A 332 -15.68 -72.20 1.61
CA THR A 332 -16.04 -72.33 3.03
C THR A 332 -15.76 -71.16 4.01
N PRO A 333 -16.79 -70.72 4.78
CA PRO A 333 -16.70 -69.59 5.69
C PRO A 333 -16.23 -70.01 7.09
N ASP A 334 -15.22 -69.31 7.62
CA ASP A 334 -15.17 -68.96 9.04
C ASP A 334 -16.03 -67.70 9.24
N PRO A 335 -16.66 -67.45 10.40
CA PRO A 335 -17.53 -66.31 10.59
C PRO A 335 -16.68 -65.04 10.75
N ALA A 336 -16.16 -64.54 9.64
CA ALA A 336 -15.59 -63.21 9.56
C ALA A 336 -16.73 -62.19 9.51
N LEU A 337 -16.74 -61.30 10.49
CA LEU A 337 -17.62 -60.13 10.58
C LEU A 337 -17.78 -59.47 9.21
N THR A 338 -19.01 -59.09 8.87
CA THR A 338 -19.28 -58.48 7.57
C THR A 338 -18.53 -57.14 7.46
N PRO A 339 -18.11 -56.71 6.25
CA PRO A 339 -17.48 -55.40 6.05
C PRO A 339 -18.31 -54.22 6.59
N GLU A 340 -19.63 -54.38 6.65
CA GLU A 340 -20.58 -53.42 7.22
C GLU A 340 -20.48 -53.34 8.75
N GLU A 341 -20.20 -54.47 9.42
CA GLU A 341 -19.94 -54.54 10.87
C GLU A 341 -18.59 -53.95 11.27
N ILE A 342 -17.56 -54.09 10.43
CA ILE A 342 -16.24 -53.48 10.64
C ILE A 342 -16.30 -51.95 10.48
N VAL A 343 -17.05 -51.46 9.50
CA VAL A 343 -17.29 -50.01 9.30
C VAL A 343 -18.17 -49.43 10.41
N ARG A 344 -19.16 -50.19 10.89
CA ARG A 344 -19.98 -49.80 12.05
C ARG A 344 -19.15 -49.75 13.34
N GLN A 345 -18.27 -50.74 13.58
CA GLN A 345 -17.35 -50.73 14.71
C GLN A 345 -16.34 -49.58 14.63
N LEU A 346 -15.76 -49.27 13.47
CA LEU A 346 -14.89 -48.09 13.29
C LEU A 346 -15.61 -46.75 13.52
N ARG A 347 -16.94 -46.73 13.34
CA ARG A 347 -17.80 -45.57 13.59
C ARG A 347 -18.26 -45.49 15.06
N GLU A 348 -18.45 -46.63 15.74
CA GLU A 348 -18.88 -46.74 17.14
C GLU A 348 -17.72 -46.71 18.15
N GLU A 349 -16.52 -47.19 17.81
CA GLU A 349 -15.32 -47.17 18.66
C GLU A 349 -14.64 -45.77 18.72
N THR A 350 -15.45 -44.72 18.51
CA THR A 350 -15.06 -43.29 18.48
C THR A 350 -15.72 -42.51 19.63
N THR A 351 -15.75 -43.09 20.83
CA THR A 351 -16.00 -42.32 22.06
C THR A 351 -14.81 -42.44 22.99
N LEU A 352 -13.76 -41.69 22.70
CA LEU A 352 -12.84 -41.24 23.73
C LEU A 352 -13.43 -40.00 24.42
N PRO A 353 -13.24 -39.85 25.74
CA PRO A 353 -13.73 -38.69 26.47
C PRO A 353 -13.16 -37.39 25.89
N PRO A 354 -13.88 -36.26 26.01
CA PRO A 354 -13.42 -34.98 25.48
C PRO A 354 -12.10 -34.64 26.17
N VAL A 355 -11.00 -34.66 25.42
CA VAL A 355 -9.78 -34.00 25.85
C VAL A 355 -10.12 -32.53 25.85
N ALA A 356 -10.17 -31.94 27.06
CA ALA A 356 -10.39 -30.52 27.23
C ALA A 356 -9.41 -29.75 26.34
N PRO A 357 -9.86 -28.73 25.59
CA PRO A 357 -8.95 -27.90 24.83
C PRO A 357 -7.99 -27.25 25.82
N VAL A 358 -6.70 -27.56 25.69
CA VAL A 358 -5.66 -26.74 26.29
C VAL A 358 -5.75 -25.39 25.56
N PRO A 359 -6.02 -24.28 26.25
CA PRO A 359 -6.05 -22.99 25.60
C PRO A 359 -4.62 -22.61 25.23
N PHE A 360 -4.29 -22.74 23.95
CA PHE A 360 -3.25 -21.92 23.34
C PHE A 360 -3.91 -20.67 22.77
N SER A 361 -4.32 -19.80 23.69
CA SER A 361 -4.52 -18.38 23.41
C SER A 361 -3.14 -17.71 23.42
N ASP A 362 -2.36 -17.87 22.34
CA ASP A 362 -1.35 -16.87 21.95
C ASP A 362 -0.82 -17.07 20.52
N SER A 363 -1.73 -17.26 19.55
CA SER A 363 -1.43 -16.94 18.15
C SER A 363 -2.63 -16.20 17.56
N LEU A 364 -2.68 -14.91 17.89
CA LEU A 364 -3.48 -13.91 17.21
C LEU A 364 -3.07 -13.91 15.73
N ILE A 365 -3.97 -14.32 14.83
CA ILE A 365 -4.37 -13.59 13.62
C ILE A 365 -5.50 -14.39 12.96
N ASP A 366 -6.73 -13.96 13.20
CA ASP A 366 -7.87 -14.27 12.34
C ASP A 366 -7.72 -13.40 11.07
N LEU A 367 -7.33 -14.02 9.96
CA LEU A 367 -7.24 -13.38 8.64
C LEU A 367 -8.60 -12.84 8.15
N GLY A 368 -9.71 -13.27 8.75
CA GLY A 368 -11.06 -12.71 8.59
C GLY A 368 -11.38 -11.53 9.53
N SER A 369 -10.56 -11.29 10.56
CA SER A 369 -10.67 -10.13 11.47
C SER A 369 -9.78 -8.94 11.07
N MET A 370 -8.89 -9.12 10.08
CA MET A 370 -8.23 -7.99 9.46
C MET A 370 -9.28 -7.12 8.77
N ASP A 371 -9.13 -5.79 8.86
CA ASP A 371 -9.90 -4.79 8.11
C ASP A 371 -9.75 -5.02 6.59
N THR A 372 -10.43 -6.04 6.10
CA THR A 372 -10.45 -6.47 4.72
C THR A 372 -11.75 -6.00 4.10
N VAL A 373 -11.66 -5.60 2.83
CA VAL A 373 -12.80 -5.15 2.05
C VAL A 373 -13.89 -6.23 2.08
N PRO A 374 -15.16 -5.91 2.42
CA PRO A 374 -16.20 -6.90 2.62
C PRO A 374 -16.38 -7.85 1.43
N ALA A 375 -16.55 -9.15 1.72
CA ALA A 375 -16.77 -10.21 0.73
C ALA A 375 -17.95 -9.95 -0.23
N ALA A 376 -18.88 -9.05 0.12
CA ALA A 376 -19.99 -8.63 -0.73
C ALA A 376 -19.55 -7.89 -2.02
N LEU A 377 -18.30 -7.42 -2.10
CA LEU A 377 -17.74 -6.81 -3.31
C LEU A 377 -17.05 -7.85 -4.23
N MET A 378 -17.13 -9.16 -3.94
CA MET A 378 -16.41 -10.22 -4.67
C MET A 378 -17.13 -10.81 -5.90
N THR A 379 -18.25 -10.25 -6.36
CA THR A 379 -18.98 -10.86 -7.49
C THR A 379 -18.37 -10.53 -8.85
N ASP A 380 -18.32 -11.55 -9.70
CA ASP A 380 -17.68 -11.58 -11.02
C ASP A 380 -18.04 -10.41 -11.93
N THR A 381 -17.04 -9.77 -12.51
CA THR A 381 -17.25 -9.00 -13.75
C THR A 381 -16.09 -9.26 -14.70
N THR A 382 -16.51 -9.59 -15.92
CA THR A 382 -15.77 -10.11 -17.07
C THR A 382 -14.51 -9.35 -17.43
N ALA A 383 -13.50 -10.13 -17.81
CA ALA A 383 -12.21 -9.70 -18.32
C ALA A 383 -12.35 -8.97 -19.66
N VAL A 384 -12.34 -7.64 -19.62
CA VAL A 384 -11.85 -6.77 -20.70
C VAL A 384 -11.10 -5.62 -20.02
N GLU A 385 -9.94 -5.22 -20.57
CA GLU A 385 -9.01 -4.19 -20.06
C GLU A 385 -8.22 -4.54 -18.78
N THR A 386 -7.39 -5.59 -18.82
CA THR A 386 -6.54 -6.03 -17.68
C THR A 386 -5.11 -5.48 -17.67
N GLU A 387 -4.55 -5.03 -18.80
CA GLU A 387 -3.12 -4.67 -18.88
C GLU A 387 -2.79 -3.34 -18.17
N ASP A 388 -3.59 -2.28 -18.38
CA ASP A 388 -3.30 -0.96 -17.79
C ASP A 388 -3.34 -0.92 -16.25
N ALA A 389 -4.27 -1.66 -15.64
CA ALA A 389 -4.44 -1.70 -14.20
C ALA A 389 -3.32 -2.51 -13.51
N SER A 390 -2.99 -3.69 -14.05
CA SER A 390 -1.90 -4.53 -13.52
C SER A 390 -0.55 -3.83 -13.64
N ASP A 391 -0.26 -3.25 -14.80
CA ASP A 391 1.00 -2.51 -15.02
C ASP A 391 1.11 -1.30 -14.11
N TRP A 392 -0.01 -0.61 -13.85
CA TRP A 392 -0.02 0.48 -12.89
C TRP A 392 0.26 0.01 -11.46
N VAL A 393 -0.40 -1.06 -10.99
CA VAL A 393 -0.16 -1.62 -9.65
C VAL A 393 1.30 -2.07 -9.52
N ASN A 394 1.87 -2.64 -10.58
CA ASN A 394 3.27 -3.06 -10.62
C ASN A 394 4.29 -1.91 -10.58
N ARG A 395 3.90 -0.68 -10.95
CA ARG A 395 4.75 0.52 -10.85
C ARG A 395 4.69 1.20 -9.49
N LEU A 396 3.82 0.76 -8.58
CA LEU A 396 3.72 1.35 -7.24
C LEU A 396 4.98 1.13 -6.42
N ALA A 397 5.54 2.23 -5.93
CA ALA A 397 6.69 2.26 -5.06
C ALA A 397 6.29 2.62 -3.62
N PRO A 398 6.96 2.06 -2.61
CA PRO A 398 6.82 2.51 -1.23
C PRO A 398 7.00 4.03 -1.11
N GLY A 399 6.25 4.64 -0.21
CA GLY A 399 6.21 6.09 0.01
C GLY A 399 5.15 6.82 -0.81
N VAL A 400 4.65 6.23 -1.91
CA VAL A 400 3.56 6.82 -2.72
C VAL A 400 2.28 6.90 -1.89
N ARG A 401 1.61 8.05 -1.97
CA ARG A 401 0.36 8.33 -1.25
C ARG A 401 -0.83 8.33 -2.20
N GLN A 402 -1.93 7.73 -1.75
CA GLN A 402 -3.09 7.44 -2.57
C GLN A 402 -4.37 7.69 -1.76
N ARG A 403 -5.44 8.05 -2.46
CA ARG A 403 -6.79 8.05 -1.88
C ARG A 403 -7.40 6.71 -2.24
N ILE A 404 -7.68 5.90 -1.22
CA ILE A 404 -8.19 4.55 -1.39
C ILE A 404 -9.55 4.46 -0.69
N PHE A 405 -10.53 3.87 -1.36
CA PHE A 405 -11.80 3.56 -0.73
C PHE A 405 -11.69 2.26 0.08
N LEU A 406 -11.55 2.40 1.40
CA LEU A 406 -11.41 1.29 2.34
C LEU A 406 -12.54 1.35 3.37
N ASN A 407 -13.14 0.21 3.69
CA ASN A 407 -14.20 0.09 4.70
C ASN A 407 -15.37 1.08 4.51
N GLY A 408 -15.79 1.33 3.26
CA GLY A 408 -16.91 2.20 2.95
C GLY A 408 -16.61 3.71 3.03
N ARG A 409 -15.35 4.10 3.20
CA ARG A 409 -14.93 5.51 3.22
C ARG A 409 -13.67 5.75 2.38
N TRP A 410 -13.56 6.94 1.82
CA TRP A 410 -12.31 7.41 1.24
C TRP A 410 -11.30 7.68 2.36
N THR A 411 -10.12 7.09 2.25
CA THR A 411 -9.03 7.25 3.22
C THR A 411 -7.77 7.64 2.47
N GLN A 412 -7.05 8.64 3.00
CA GLN A 412 -5.70 8.93 2.51
C GLN A 412 -4.73 7.93 3.13
N ALA A 413 -4.05 7.17 2.27
CA ALA A 413 -3.18 6.09 2.68
C ALA A 413 -1.81 6.20 2.01
N GLN A 414 -0.75 5.90 2.77
CA GLN A 414 0.62 5.87 2.25
C GLN A 414 1.06 4.42 2.08
N LEU A 415 1.54 4.03 0.91
CA LEU A 415 2.09 2.70 0.68
C LEU A 415 3.38 2.54 1.49
N LEU A 416 3.38 1.68 2.51
CA LEU A 416 4.54 1.41 3.35
C LEU A 416 5.42 0.34 2.74
N TRP A 417 4.82 -0.72 2.21
CA TRP A 417 5.55 -1.89 1.75
C TRP A 417 4.77 -2.64 0.67
N ARG A 418 5.52 -3.29 -0.22
CA ARG A 418 5.02 -4.19 -1.26
C ARG A 418 5.80 -5.50 -1.14
N SER A 419 5.10 -6.62 -1.26
CA SER A 419 5.75 -7.93 -1.21
C SER A 419 6.69 -8.16 -2.39
N PRO A 420 7.77 -8.97 -2.22
CA PRO A 420 8.73 -9.23 -3.29
C PRO A 420 8.09 -9.73 -4.60
N ARG A 421 7.00 -10.49 -4.52
CA ARG A 421 6.28 -10.96 -5.71
C ARG A 421 5.11 -10.05 -6.13
N GLY A 422 4.84 -9.00 -5.37
CA GLY A 422 3.76 -8.06 -5.61
C GLY A 422 2.36 -8.55 -5.25
N SER A 423 2.23 -9.66 -4.52
CA SER A 423 0.95 -10.24 -4.11
C SER A 423 0.23 -9.39 -3.04
N TYR A 424 1.00 -8.77 -2.14
CA TYR A 424 0.49 -8.02 -0.99
C TYR A 424 1.08 -6.61 -0.91
N PHE A 425 0.25 -5.67 -0.46
CA PHE A 425 0.60 -4.27 -0.25
C PHE A 425 0.15 -3.85 1.15
N VAL A 426 1.01 -3.12 1.87
CA VAL A 426 0.71 -2.60 3.20
C VAL A 426 0.66 -1.09 3.15
N TYR A 427 -0.45 -0.53 3.58
CA TYR A 427 -0.70 0.90 3.63
C TYR A 427 -0.78 1.39 5.09
N ALA A 428 -0.22 2.56 5.37
CA ALA A 428 -0.52 3.32 6.57
C ALA A 428 -1.85 4.04 6.39
N GLY A 429 -2.76 3.89 7.34
CA GLY A 429 -3.98 4.67 7.42
C GLY A 429 -3.77 6.07 7.97
N GLU A 430 -4.88 6.78 8.17
CA GLU A 430 -4.92 8.12 8.75
C GLU A 430 -4.43 8.15 10.21
N ALA A 431 -4.64 7.04 10.94
CA ALA A 431 -4.12 6.87 12.28
C ALA A 431 -2.76 6.16 12.24
N PRO A 432 -1.77 6.57 13.05
CA PRO A 432 -0.42 6.03 13.02
C PRO A 432 -0.32 4.55 13.42
N ASP A 433 -1.33 4.02 14.12
CA ASP A 433 -1.43 2.64 14.60
C ASP A 433 -2.21 1.71 13.66
N ARG A 434 -2.92 2.26 12.65
CA ARG A 434 -3.75 1.45 11.76
C ARG A 434 -3.06 1.22 10.43
N THR A 435 -2.70 -0.03 10.16
CA THR A 435 -2.24 -0.49 8.86
C THR A 435 -3.35 -1.20 8.11
N HIS A 436 -3.34 -1.09 6.79
CA HIS A 436 -4.28 -1.77 5.89
C HIS A 436 -3.49 -2.66 4.94
N SER A 437 -3.82 -3.95 4.90
CA SER A 437 -3.27 -4.89 3.93
C SER A 437 -4.22 -5.05 2.75
N VAL A 438 -3.68 -5.02 1.52
CA VAL A 438 -4.47 -5.14 0.29
C VAL A 438 -3.75 -6.10 -0.66
N THR A 439 -4.49 -6.99 -1.30
CA THR A 439 -3.93 -7.90 -2.32
C THR A 439 -3.81 -7.20 -3.67
N GLN A 440 -2.92 -7.68 -4.54
CA GLN A 440 -2.77 -7.15 -5.91
C GLN A 440 -4.11 -7.09 -6.66
N ARG A 441 -4.86 -8.20 -6.64
CA ARG A 441 -6.16 -8.31 -7.32
C ARG A 441 -7.18 -7.32 -6.76
N ALA A 442 -7.13 -7.04 -5.45
CA ALA A 442 -7.99 -6.03 -4.85
C ALA A 442 -7.62 -4.61 -5.32
N LEU A 443 -6.33 -4.26 -5.39
CA LEU A 443 -5.89 -2.97 -5.94
C LEU A 443 -6.26 -2.79 -7.41
N GLU A 444 -6.08 -3.82 -8.23
CA GLU A 444 -6.48 -3.80 -9.65
C GLU A 444 -7.98 -3.53 -9.80
N ARG A 445 -8.81 -4.18 -8.98
CA ARG A 445 -10.26 -3.97 -8.97
C ARG A 445 -10.65 -2.58 -8.46
N LEU A 446 -10.03 -2.10 -7.38
CA LEU A 446 -10.27 -0.75 -6.87
C LEU A 446 -9.93 0.29 -7.94
N ARG A 447 -8.85 0.10 -8.69
CA ARG A 447 -8.50 0.98 -9.80
C ARG A 447 -9.51 0.94 -10.94
N LYS A 448 -9.95 -0.26 -11.34
CA LYS A 448 -11.00 -0.43 -12.36
C LYS A 448 -12.32 0.22 -11.96
N ALA A 449 -12.64 0.21 -10.67
CA ALA A 449 -13.85 0.82 -10.13
C ALA A 449 -13.71 2.33 -9.86
N GLU A 450 -12.58 2.96 -10.23
CA GLU A 450 -12.26 4.36 -9.90
C GLU A 450 -12.29 4.66 -8.38
N LEU A 451 -12.10 3.63 -7.56
CA LEU A 451 -12.06 3.69 -6.10
C LEU A 451 -10.62 3.80 -5.53
N LEU A 452 -9.67 4.08 -6.42
CA LEU A 452 -8.27 4.25 -6.11
C LEU A 452 -7.69 5.38 -6.97
N GLU A 453 -7.38 6.49 -6.33
CA GLU A 453 -6.80 7.66 -6.97
C GLU A 453 -5.38 7.84 -6.46
N THR A 454 -4.41 7.97 -7.37
CA THR A 454 -3.11 8.51 -6.97
C THR A 454 -3.37 9.94 -6.52
N VAL A 455 -2.91 10.31 -5.33
CA VAL A 455 -2.82 11.73 -5.00
C VAL A 455 -1.61 12.23 -5.79
N GLU A 456 -1.81 12.44 -7.10
CA GLU A 456 -0.89 13.24 -7.88
C GLU A 456 -0.91 14.60 -7.21
N GLY A 457 0.22 14.91 -6.57
CA GLY A 457 0.43 16.19 -5.95
C GLY A 457 0.38 17.24 -7.04
N HIS A 458 -0.81 17.77 -7.31
CA HIS A 458 -1.04 18.78 -8.32
C HIS A 458 -0.08 19.91 -7.99
N SER A 459 0.87 20.17 -8.89
CA SER A 459 1.89 21.21 -8.68
C SER A 459 1.15 22.48 -8.22
N PRO A 460 1.42 22.98 -7.01
CA PRO A 460 0.71 24.16 -6.50
C PRO A 460 0.83 25.35 -7.46
N ILE A 461 1.90 25.37 -8.26
CA ILE A 461 2.14 26.36 -9.32
C ILE A 461 1.22 26.14 -10.50
N GLN A 462 1.00 24.91 -10.96
CA GLN A 462 0.05 24.65 -12.07
C GLN A 462 -1.35 25.19 -11.70
N ARG A 463 -1.82 24.88 -10.49
CA ARG A 463 -3.10 25.41 -9.99
C ARG A 463 -3.08 26.93 -9.87
N ALA A 464 -1.98 27.51 -9.40
CA ALA A 464 -1.85 28.95 -9.25
C ALA A 464 -1.84 29.68 -10.60
N VAL A 465 -1.16 29.13 -11.60
CA VAL A 465 -1.14 29.66 -12.96
C VAL A 465 -2.52 29.56 -13.61
N ASP A 466 -3.18 28.41 -13.50
CA ASP A 466 -4.53 28.24 -14.06
C ASP A 466 -5.53 29.22 -13.42
N ALA A 467 -5.41 29.47 -12.12
CA ALA A 467 -6.21 30.47 -11.42
C ALA A 467 -5.85 31.91 -11.82
N LEU A 468 -4.57 32.20 -12.08
CA LEU A 468 -4.09 33.50 -12.51
C LEU A 468 -4.59 33.84 -13.92
N ILE A 469 -4.51 32.89 -14.85
CA ILE A 469 -5.04 33.04 -16.22
C ILE A 469 -6.53 33.35 -16.17
N ARG A 470 -7.32 32.58 -15.41
CA ARG A 470 -8.75 32.85 -15.24
C ARG A 470 -9.06 34.25 -14.69
N ARG A 471 -8.20 34.79 -13.80
CA ARG A 471 -8.33 36.15 -13.26
C ARG A 471 -7.93 37.24 -14.26
N LEU A 472 -6.99 36.95 -15.17
CA LEU A 472 -6.58 37.88 -16.22
C LEU A 472 -7.61 37.95 -17.36
N ASP A 473 -8.22 36.80 -17.70
CA ASP A 473 -9.27 36.71 -18.72
C ASP A 473 -10.60 37.32 -18.26
N ASN A 474 -10.84 37.40 -16.95
CA ASN A 474 -12.05 37.96 -16.36
C ASN A 474 -11.70 38.98 -15.26
N PRO A 475 -11.21 40.19 -15.64
CA PRO A 475 -10.88 41.23 -14.69
C PRO A 475 -12.18 41.75 -14.07
N ALA A 476 -12.38 41.46 -12.79
CA ALA A 476 -13.51 41.96 -12.00
C ALA A 476 -13.52 43.50 -11.90
#